data_AF-A0A0D6LBJ8-F1
#
_entry.id   AF-A0A0D6LBJ8-F1
#
_cell.length_a   1.000
_cell.length_b   1.000
_cell.length_c   1.000
_cell.angle_alpha   90.00
_cell.angle_beta   90.00
_cell.angle_gamma   90.00
#
_symmetry.space_group_name_H-M   'P 1'
#
loop_
_entity.id
_entity.type
_entity.pdbx_description
1 polymer ?
#
loop_
_entity_poly.entity_id
_entity_poly.type
_entity_poly.pdbx_seq_one_letter_code
_entity_poly.pdbx_strand_id
1 'polypeptide(L)'
;MPVVVLHFIHAALARSRALERISPVKTILEPRCLANVGIYPADSRDELHRQRFLPWTPEQHYNADLTRSFLMDPTEHWGPAIFHENLVSMHHLGPEEIRLIDGLLYGVAAGIWNRTTELDGTDRLVEQE
;
A
#
# COMPACT_ATOMS: atom_id res chain seq x y z
N MET A 1 -11.77 -7.28 24.25
CA MET A 1 -11.08 -7.83 23.05
C MET A 1 -9.54 -7.68 22.99
N PRO A 2 -8.77 -7.22 24.01
CA PRO A 2 -7.31 -7.11 23.88
C PRO A 2 -6.52 -8.40 24.18
N VAL A 3 -7.15 -9.41 24.77
CA VAL A 3 -6.43 -10.60 25.29
C VAL A 3 -6.02 -11.58 24.18
N VAL A 4 -6.76 -11.61 23.07
CA VAL A 4 -6.55 -12.56 21.96
C VAL A 4 -5.30 -12.22 21.15
N VAL A 5 -5.11 -10.92 20.82
CA VAL A 5 -3.95 -10.44 20.04
C VAL A 5 -2.62 -10.71 20.76
N LEU A 6 -2.60 -10.54 22.09
CA LEU A 6 -1.38 -10.73 22.88
C LEU A 6 -0.96 -12.21 22.97
N HIS A 7 -1.91 -13.15 22.95
CA HIS A 7 -1.63 -14.58 22.93
C HIS A 7 -0.96 -15.04 21.63
N PHE A 8 -1.38 -14.47 20.48
CA PHE A 8 -0.76 -14.78 19.19
C PHE A 8 0.70 -14.30 19.12
N ILE A 9 0.99 -13.12 19.67
CA ILE A 9 2.36 -12.58 19.70
C ILE A 9 3.27 -13.41 20.62
N HIS A 10 2.80 -13.81 21.80
CA HIS A 10 3.60 -14.63 22.72
C HIS A 10 3.88 -16.05 22.19
N ALA A 11 2.89 -16.69 21.56
CA ALA A 11 3.05 -18.03 20.99
C ALA A 11 4.00 -18.05 19.78
N ALA A 12 3.97 -16.99 18.95
CA ALA A 12 4.90 -16.82 17.83
C ALA A 12 6.34 -16.59 18.29
N LEU A 13 6.53 -15.79 19.35
CA LEU A 13 7.86 -15.50 19.91
C LEU A 13 8.50 -16.71 20.61
N ALA A 14 7.70 -17.61 21.19
CA ALA A 14 8.21 -18.83 21.81
C ALA A 14 8.77 -19.84 20.78
N ARG A 15 8.29 -19.79 19.53
CA ARG A 15 8.72 -20.70 18.44
C ARG A 15 9.88 -20.16 17.60
N SER A 16 10.26 -18.89 17.76
CA SER A 16 11.28 -18.23 16.93
C SER A 16 12.74 -18.51 17.34
N ARG A 17 12.99 -19.11 18.52
CA ARG A 17 14.36 -19.42 18.98
C ARG A 17 15.09 -20.53 18.20
N ALA A 18 14.49 -21.08 17.14
CA ALA A 18 15.04 -22.24 16.41
C ALA A 18 15.61 -21.93 15.01
N LEU A 19 15.64 -20.66 14.56
CA LEU A 19 16.04 -20.31 13.19
C LEU A 19 17.33 -19.49 13.14
N GLU A 20 18.38 -19.98 13.80
CA GLU A 20 19.76 -19.51 13.62
C GLU A 20 20.47 -20.36 12.58
N ARG A 21 20.15 -20.12 11.31
CA ARG A 21 20.98 -20.37 10.11
C ARG A 21 20.09 -20.11 8.89
N ILE A 22 20.65 -19.43 7.88
CA ILE A 22 20.42 -19.59 6.42
C ILE A 22 20.25 -18.25 5.66
N SER A 23 21.16 -18.08 4.66
CA SER A 23 21.03 -17.40 3.35
C SER A 23 21.04 -15.85 3.24
N PRO A 24 21.74 -15.27 2.23
CA PRO A 24 21.94 -13.82 2.06
C PRO A 24 20.76 -13.02 1.49
N VAL A 25 19.62 -13.64 1.14
CA VAL A 25 18.47 -12.93 0.53
C VAL A 25 17.35 -12.77 1.54
N LYS A 26 17.26 -11.57 2.13
CA LYS A 26 16.31 -11.20 3.20
C LYS A 26 14.83 -11.40 2.82
N THR A 27 14.48 -11.30 1.54
CA THR A 27 13.09 -11.34 1.04
C THR A 27 12.49 -12.75 0.90
N ILE A 28 13.30 -13.80 0.72
CA ILE A 28 12.78 -15.18 0.62
C ILE A 28 12.58 -15.78 2.02
N LEU A 29 13.26 -15.23 3.02
CA LEU A 29 13.17 -15.71 4.41
C LEU A 29 11.82 -15.33 5.03
N GLU A 30 11.32 -14.13 4.74
CA GLU A 30 10.14 -13.56 5.38
C GLU A 30 8.87 -14.39 5.17
N PRO A 31 8.46 -14.79 3.94
CA PRO A 31 7.27 -15.63 3.76
C PRO A 31 7.42 -17.01 4.42
N ARG A 32 8.64 -17.56 4.45
CA ARG A 32 8.91 -18.89 5.04
C ARG A 32 8.88 -18.84 6.57
N CYS A 33 9.44 -17.80 7.16
CA CYS A 33 9.37 -17.56 8.60
C CYS A 33 7.94 -17.30 9.06
N LEU A 34 7.17 -16.51 8.30
CA LEU A 34 5.76 -16.26 8.58
C LEU A 34 4.89 -17.51 8.39
N ALA A 35 5.15 -18.32 7.36
CA ALA A 35 4.45 -19.59 7.13
C ALA A 35 4.67 -20.58 8.29
N ASN A 36 5.86 -20.61 8.89
CA ASN A 36 6.15 -21.47 10.05
C ASN A 36 5.32 -21.12 11.30
N VAL A 37 4.75 -19.91 11.36
CA VAL A 37 3.80 -19.50 12.40
C VAL A 37 2.35 -19.40 11.87
N GLY A 38 2.09 -19.95 10.68
CA GLY A 38 0.76 -20.02 10.08
C GLY A 38 0.26 -18.71 9.44
N ILE A 39 1.16 -17.79 9.10
CA ILE A 39 0.83 -16.52 8.44
C ILE A 39 1.20 -16.63 6.96
N TYR A 40 0.24 -16.31 6.09
CA TYR A 40 0.41 -16.33 4.63
C TYR A 40 0.05 -14.97 4.04
N PRO A 41 0.77 -14.50 3.01
CA PRO A 41 0.40 -13.28 2.31
C PRO A 41 -0.95 -13.47 1.62
N ALA A 42 -1.78 -12.44 1.66
CA ALA A 42 -3.02 -12.34 0.92
C ALA A 42 -2.84 -11.39 -0.27
N ASP A 43 -3.80 -11.43 -1.20
CA ASP A 43 -3.89 -10.46 -2.30
C ASP A 43 -3.87 -9.04 -1.74
N SER A 44 -2.90 -8.24 -2.17
CA SER A 44 -2.68 -6.90 -1.63
C SER A 44 -3.43 -5.82 -2.40
N ARG A 45 -4.13 -6.17 -3.50
CA ARG A 45 -4.93 -5.25 -4.32
C ARG A 45 -6.14 -4.70 -3.56
N ASP A 46 -6.72 -3.64 -4.08
CA ASP A 46 -8.00 -3.14 -3.58
C ASP A 46 -9.20 -3.94 -4.15
N GLU A 47 -10.41 -3.56 -3.75
CA GLU A 47 -11.66 -4.21 -4.19
C GLU A 47 -11.90 -4.12 -5.70
N LEU A 48 -11.19 -3.22 -6.40
CA LEU A 48 -11.24 -3.04 -7.85
C LEU A 48 -10.06 -3.73 -8.55
N HIS A 49 -9.29 -4.56 -7.85
CA HIS A 49 -8.10 -5.24 -8.32
C HIS A 49 -6.96 -4.29 -8.75
N ARG A 50 -6.92 -3.06 -8.23
CA ARG A 50 -5.83 -2.10 -8.48
C ARG A 50 -4.68 -2.32 -7.51
N GLN A 51 -3.45 -2.18 -8.01
CA GLN A 51 -2.24 -2.41 -7.22
C GLN A 51 -2.01 -1.30 -6.20
N ARG A 52 -1.90 -1.67 -4.92
CA ARG A 52 -1.63 -0.70 -3.84
C ARG A 52 -0.14 -0.52 -3.54
N PHE A 53 0.69 -1.48 -3.95
CA PHE A 53 2.13 -1.45 -3.75
C PHE A 53 2.81 -1.55 -5.11
N LEU A 54 3.62 -0.54 -5.46
CA LEU A 54 4.37 -0.48 -6.72
C LEU A 54 5.86 -0.73 -6.44
N PRO A 55 6.37 -1.97 -6.56
CA PRO A 55 7.76 -2.31 -6.19
C PRO A 55 8.84 -1.89 -7.20
N TRP A 56 8.45 -1.26 -8.30
CA TRP A 56 9.29 -0.73 -9.39
C TRP A 56 9.02 0.76 -9.55
N THR A 57 9.74 1.42 -10.45
CA THR A 57 9.51 2.86 -10.69
C THR A 57 8.05 3.10 -11.12
N PRO A 58 7.49 4.29 -10.83
CA PRO A 58 6.16 4.65 -11.30
C PRO A 58 6.02 4.54 -12.82
N GLU A 59 7.06 4.90 -13.58
CA GLU A 59 7.08 4.80 -15.04
C GLU A 59 6.95 3.35 -15.53
N GLN A 60 7.64 2.40 -14.90
CA GLN A 60 7.55 0.98 -15.26
C GLN A 60 6.14 0.43 -15.03
N HIS A 61 5.49 0.83 -13.93
CA HIS A 61 4.09 0.48 -13.67
C HIS A 61 3.14 1.13 -14.66
N TYR A 62 3.40 2.39 -15.01
CA TYR A 62 2.58 3.14 -15.96
C TYR A 62 2.59 2.47 -17.33
N ASN A 63 3.76 2.01 -17.78
CA ASN A 63 3.93 1.35 -19.07
C ASN A 63 3.66 -0.17 -19.05
N ALA A 64 3.35 -0.74 -17.88
CA ALA A 64 3.28 -2.19 -17.67
C ALA A 64 4.56 -2.96 -18.08
N ASP A 65 5.72 -2.31 -18.00
CA ASP A 65 7.03 -2.88 -18.32
C ASP A 65 7.65 -3.53 -17.08
N LEU A 66 7.03 -4.63 -16.63
CA LEU A 66 7.37 -5.29 -15.36
C LEU A 66 7.87 -6.72 -15.58
N THR A 67 8.95 -7.07 -14.89
CA THR A 67 9.44 -8.45 -14.84
C THR A 67 8.49 -9.30 -13.99
N ARG A 68 7.65 -10.11 -14.66
CA ARG A 68 6.60 -10.93 -14.01
C ARG A 68 7.08 -11.88 -12.91
N SER A 69 8.35 -12.29 -12.90
CA SER A 69 8.85 -13.30 -11.95
C SER A 69 8.90 -12.85 -10.48
N PHE A 70 8.68 -11.56 -10.20
CA PHE A 70 8.69 -11.01 -8.84
C PHE A 70 7.37 -10.34 -8.43
N LEU A 71 6.35 -10.38 -9.31
CA LEU A 71 5.01 -9.88 -8.99
C LEU A 71 4.25 -10.94 -8.20
N MET A 72 3.88 -10.61 -6.97
CA MET A 72 3.07 -11.49 -6.11
C MET A 72 1.61 -11.46 -6.54
N ASP A 73 1.09 -10.28 -6.91
CA ASP A 73 -0.29 -10.09 -7.34
C ASP A 73 -0.40 -9.89 -8.87
N PRO A 74 -1.46 -10.38 -9.52
CA PRO A 74 -1.71 -10.15 -10.93
C PRO A 74 -1.85 -8.65 -11.26
N THR A 75 -1.28 -8.24 -12.40
CA THR A 75 -1.42 -6.87 -12.90
C THR A 75 -2.58 -6.79 -13.88
N GLU A 76 -3.64 -6.07 -13.51
CA GLU A 76 -4.85 -5.88 -14.33
C GLU A 76 -5.03 -4.44 -14.82
N HIS A 77 -4.34 -3.48 -14.19
CA HIS A 77 -4.45 -2.05 -14.47
C HIS A 77 -3.06 -1.44 -14.70
N TRP A 78 -2.97 -0.47 -15.61
CA TRP A 78 -1.75 0.27 -15.95
C TRP A 78 -2.10 1.68 -16.45
N GLY A 79 -1.09 2.46 -16.85
CA GLY A 79 -1.26 3.84 -17.27
C GLY A 79 -1.73 4.71 -16.10
N PRO A 80 -2.63 5.68 -16.34
CA PRO A 80 -3.12 6.58 -15.28
C PRO A 80 -3.81 5.86 -14.12
N ALA A 81 -4.36 4.66 -14.36
CA ALA A 81 -5.14 3.91 -13.36
C ALA A 81 -4.30 3.39 -12.17
N ILE A 82 -2.97 3.41 -12.26
CA ILE A 82 -2.09 3.02 -11.16
C ILE A 82 -2.04 4.07 -10.04
N PHE A 83 -2.39 5.32 -10.35
CA PHE A 83 -2.42 6.40 -9.39
C PHE A 83 -3.85 6.58 -8.89
N HIS A 84 -4.12 6.07 -7.68
CA HIS A 84 -5.44 6.09 -7.09
C HIS A 84 -5.40 6.32 -5.58
N GLU A 85 -6.55 6.64 -5.00
CA GLU A 85 -6.73 7.01 -3.60
C GLU A 85 -6.31 5.92 -2.61
N ASN A 86 -6.43 4.65 -3.00
CA ASN A 86 -6.00 3.49 -2.21
C ASN A 86 -4.52 3.11 -2.40
N LEU A 87 -3.72 3.88 -3.15
CA LEU A 87 -2.31 3.58 -3.35
C LEU A 87 -1.52 3.77 -2.05
N VAL A 88 -0.79 2.75 -1.62
CA VAL A 88 -0.10 2.73 -0.32
C VAL A 88 1.37 3.09 -0.44
N SER A 89 2.07 2.58 -1.46
CA SER A 89 3.51 2.80 -1.59
C SER A 89 4.02 2.67 -3.01
N MET A 90 5.07 3.42 -3.31
CA MET A 90 5.83 3.37 -4.56
C MET A 90 7.32 3.25 -4.25
N HIS A 91 8.02 2.42 -5.02
CA HIS A 91 9.45 2.22 -4.88
C HIS A 91 10.23 3.07 -5.90
N HIS A 92 11.52 3.29 -5.64
CA HIS A 92 12.44 4.03 -6.52
C HIS A 92 12.08 5.50 -6.77
N LEU A 93 11.43 6.16 -5.80
CA LEU A 93 11.26 7.61 -5.82
C LEU A 93 12.53 8.31 -5.33
N GLY A 94 12.95 9.34 -6.05
CA GLY A 94 13.97 10.29 -5.63
C GLY A 94 13.46 11.24 -4.53
N PRO A 95 14.37 11.88 -3.77
CA PRO A 95 13.98 12.85 -2.73
C PRO A 95 13.10 13.99 -3.25
N GLU A 96 13.34 14.46 -4.47
CA GLU A 96 12.58 15.54 -5.12
C GLU A 96 11.15 15.10 -5.43
N GLU A 97 10.98 13.88 -5.95
CA GLU A 97 9.67 13.30 -6.27
C GLU A 97 8.84 13.10 -5.02
N ILE A 98 9.45 12.58 -3.94
CA ILE A 98 8.78 12.42 -2.64
C ILE A 98 8.26 13.77 -2.14
N ARG A 99 9.09 14.83 -2.18
CA ARG A 99 8.68 16.18 -1.75
C ARG A 99 7.59 16.77 -2.64
N LEU A 100 7.66 16.54 -3.95
CA LEU A 100 6.62 16.97 -4.88
C LEU A 100 5.29 16.29 -4.56
N ILE A 101 5.30 14.97 -4.40
CA ILE A 101 4.10 14.19 -4.08
C ILE A 101 3.52 14.60 -2.73
N ASP A 102 4.36 14.76 -1.71
CA ASP A 102 3.94 15.25 -0.38
C ASP A 102 3.29 16.63 -0.46
N GLY A 103 3.90 17.57 -1.18
CA GLY A 103 3.34 18.91 -1.40
C GLY A 103 2.03 18.89 -2.19
N LEU A 104 1.88 17.99 -3.18
CA LEU A 104 0.65 17.83 -3.93
C LEU A 104 -0.47 17.22 -3.08
N LEU A 105 -0.17 16.19 -2.28
CA LEU A 105 -1.14 15.50 -1.44
C LEU A 105 -1.55 16.32 -0.21
N TYR A 106 -0.58 16.83 0.55
CA TYR A 106 -0.83 17.47 1.84
C TYR A 106 -0.78 19.00 1.80
N GLY A 107 -0.18 19.59 0.77
CA GLY A 107 -0.22 21.04 0.54
C GLY A 107 -1.43 21.44 -0.29
N VAL A 108 -1.47 20.99 -1.55
CA VAL A 108 -2.49 21.42 -2.52
C VAL A 108 -3.81 20.69 -2.30
N ALA A 109 -3.79 19.35 -2.32
CA ALA A 109 -5.03 18.59 -2.26
C ALA A 109 -5.74 18.79 -0.92
N ALA A 110 -5.04 18.88 0.21
CA ALA A 110 -5.66 19.25 1.50
C ALA A 110 -6.48 20.56 1.41
N GLY A 111 -5.98 21.58 0.70
CA GLY A 111 -6.72 22.81 0.45
C GLY A 111 -7.94 22.64 -0.47
N ILE A 112 -7.91 21.66 -1.37
CA ILE A 112 -9.06 21.30 -2.22
C ILE A 112 -10.11 20.53 -1.41
N TRP A 113 -9.70 19.52 -0.65
CA TRP A 113 -10.56 18.70 0.20
C TRP A 113 -11.28 19.54 1.27
N ASN A 114 -10.59 20.52 1.87
CA ASN A 114 -11.20 21.46 2.81
C ASN A 114 -12.23 22.39 2.14
N ARG A 115 -12.01 22.79 0.88
CA ARG A 115 -13.01 23.60 0.14
C ARG A 115 -14.24 22.80 -0.27
N THR A 116 -14.09 21.52 -0.60
CA THR A 116 -15.25 20.68 -0.92
C THR A 116 -16.17 20.47 0.28
N THR A 117 -15.64 20.38 1.50
CA THR A 117 -16.48 20.29 2.72
C THR A 117 -17.25 21.58 3.02
N GLU A 118 -16.72 22.75 2.62
CA GLU A 118 -17.43 24.02 2.80
C GLU A 118 -18.58 24.16 1.80
N LEU A 119 -18.39 23.69 0.56
CA LEU A 119 -19.42 23.75 -0.48
C LEU A 119 -20.55 22.72 -0.29
N ASP A 120 -20.24 21.53 0.25
CA ASP A 120 -21.25 20.50 0.58
C ASP A 120 -22.14 20.91 1.79
N GLY A 121 -21.73 21.93 2.54
CA GLY A 121 -22.51 22.52 3.64
C GLY A 121 -23.51 23.62 3.22
N THR A 122 -23.43 24.14 1.99
CA THR A 122 -24.23 25.30 1.54
C THR A 122 -25.34 25.00 0.55
N ASP A 123 -25.46 23.78 0.02
CA ASP A 123 -26.46 23.44 -1.02
C ASP A 123 -27.85 23.06 -0.48
N ARG A 124 -28.22 23.47 0.74
CA ARG A 124 -29.53 23.15 1.33
C ARG A 124 -30.46 24.29 1.71
N LEU A 125 -30.16 25.55 1.42
CA LEU A 125 -31.11 26.66 1.48
C LEU A 125 -30.61 27.69 0.47
N VAL A 126 -31.30 28.02 -0.62
CA VAL A 126 -32.55 28.78 -0.64
C VAL A 126 -33.27 28.54 -1.99
N GLU A 127 -34.51 28.08 -1.90
CA GLU A 127 -35.52 28.20 -2.95
C GLU A 127 -35.96 29.66 -3.10
N GLN A 128 -36.14 30.06 -4.36
CA GLN A 128 -37.21 30.94 -4.87
C GLN A 128 -37.50 32.25 -4.10
N GLU A 129 -37.11 33.38 -4.71
CA GLU A 129 -38.00 34.50 -5.06
C GLU A 129 -37.40 35.31 -6.22
#